data_AF-A0A945BI06-F1
#
_entry.id   AF-A0A945BI06-F1
#
_cell.length_a   1.000
_cell.length_b   1.000
_cell.length_c   1.000
_cell.angle_alpha   90.00
_cell.angle_beta   90.00
_cell.angle_gamma   90.00
#
_symmetry.space_group_name_H-M   'P 1'
#
loop_
_entity.id
_entity.type
_entity.pdbx_description
1 polymer ?
#
loop_
_entity_poly.entity_id
_entity_poly.type
_entity_poly.pdbx_seq_one_letter_code
_entity_poly.pdbx_strand_id
1 'polypeptide(L)'
;MKKNLRNLLVLSLGLITTIASAQWSANSTTRADNPDEGERSAEQRINVSADWGAVHVSTDYTLDMTSGEMTTEVYEAYVSTDLMGMATLTAGKQDLSFGSGALISSNDWGMERYTNTGGDIALELGGFNINVGTLNGVAQANNYMNLGGSFAGADVNILMMNEGDNSAHGYDLSYAMGDFSLAVSMNEDMNEATYNSYTVSYNVMDNLTASVSQTSNEGGFSMDNTALSGGWDNGNIGYLNDGDEDRAISISYALGDISLGYTMHNIDNEAAGTESEASSMTLGYQLNDNANIGLARFADVDETEYTWITLSIGL
;
A
#
# COMPACT_ATOMS: atom_id res chain seq x y z
N MET A 1 4.42 -39.53 40.02
CA MET A 1 5.07 -38.87 38.85
C MET A 1 6.07 -37.84 39.36
N LYS A 2 7.34 -37.93 38.95
CA LYS A 2 8.40 -37.00 39.39
C LYS A 2 8.05 -35.59 38.91
N LYS A 3 8.24 -34.57 39.76
CA LYS A 3 7.92 -33.14 39.54
C LYS A 3 8.34 -32.62 38.16
N ASN A 4 9.47 -33.15 37.65
CA ASN A 4 10.04 -32.80 36.34
C ASN A 4 9.19 -33.28 35.15
N LEU A 5 8.51 -34.42 35.27
CA LEU A 5 7.68 -34.96 34.19
C LEU A 5 6.36 -34.16 34.06
N ARG A 6 5.83 -33.67 35.18
CA ARG A 6 4.65 -32.79 35.19
C ARG A 6 4.98 -31.41 34.60
N ASN A 7 6.14 -30.85 34.94
CA ASN A 7 6.59 -29.57 34.39
C ASN A 7 6.87 -29.67 32.88
N LEU A 8 7.49 -30.77 32.42
CA LEU A 8 7.69 -31.01 31.00
C LEU A 8 6.36 -31.15 30.26
N LEU A 9 5.39 -31.86 30.84
CA LEU A 9 4.06 -32.02 30.25
C LEU A 9 3.28 -30.71 30.17
N VAL A 10 3.37 -29.85 31.19
CA VAL A 10 2.74 -28.52 31.17
C VAL A 10 3.41 -27.59 30.16
N LEU A 11 4.73 -27.65 30.04
CA LEU A 11 5.48 -26.88 29.03
C LEU A 11 5.13 -27.34 27.61
N SER A 12 5.03 -28.65 27.39
CA SER A 12 4.66 -29.21 26.08
C SER A 12 3.18 -29.01 25.76
N LEU A 13 2.28 -29.07 26.75
CA LEU A 13 0.87 -28.73 26.56
C LEU A 13 0.72 -27.24 26.24
N GLY A 14 1.47 -26.37 26.92
CA GLY A 14 1.56 -24.94 26.62
C GLY A 14 2.04 -24.67 25.19
N LEU A 15 3.13 -25.34 24.78
CA LEU A 15 3.68 -25.22 23.42
C LEU A 15 2.69 -25.73 22.36
N ILE A 16 2.02 -26.86 22.61
CA ILE A 16 1.00 -27.41 21.70
C ILE A 16 -0.22 -26.48 21.62
N THR A 17 -0.65 -25.88 22.73
CA THR A 17 -1.75 -24.90 22.71
C THR A 17 -1.39 -23.62 21.98
N THR A 18 -0.13 -23.14 22.08
CA THR A 18 0.35 -21.97 21.33
C THR A 18 0.48 -22.26 19.83
N ILE A 19 0.89 -23.47 19.45
CA ILE A 19 0.90 -23.90 18.04
C ILE A 19 -0.53 -24.09 17.51
N ALA A 20 -1.46 -24.59 18.33
CA ALA A 20 -2.87 -24.75 17.95
C ALA A 20 -3.66 -23.43 17.92
N SER A 21 -3.19 -22.37 18.59
CA SER A 21 -3.75 -21.02 18.51
C SER A 21 -3.09 -20.14 17.46
N ALA A 22 -2.06 -20.64 16.77
CA ALA A 22 -1.42 -19.93 15.70
C ALA A 22 -2.41 -19.76 14.54
N GLN A 23 -2.70 -18.52 14.16
CA GLN A 23 -3.47 -18.26 12.94
C GLN A 23 -2.49 -18.22 11.79
N TRP A 24 -2.80 -18.98 10.73
CA TRP A 24 -2.00 -19.00 9.51
C TRP A 24 -2.88 -18.51 8.38
N SER A 25 -2.33 -17.72 7.48
CA SER A 25 -2.96 -17.40 6.20
C SER A 25 -1.98 -17.66 5.07
N ALA A 26 -2.54 -17.92 3.89
CA ALA A 26 -1.75 -18.02 2.69
C ALA A 26 -2.51 -17.34 1.55
N ASN A 27 -1.81 -16.52 0.78
CA ASN A 27 -2.34 -15.90 -0.42
C ASN A 27 -1.35 -16.10 -1.55
N SER A 28 -1.84 -16.57 -2.70
CA SER A 28 -1.08 -16.62 -3.94
C SER A 28 -1.61 -15.60 -4.93
N THR A 29 -0.73 -14.71 -5.37
CA THR A 29 -0.98 -13.79 -6.48
C THR A 29 -0.07 -14.18 -7.64
N THR A 30 -0.65 -14.55 -8.77
CA THR A 30 0.08 -14.77 -10.02
C THR A 30 -0.22 -13.63 -10.96
N ARG A 31 0.83 -13.02 -11.52
CA ARG A 31 0.72 -11.95 -12.50
C ARG A 31 1.46 -12.34 -13.77
N ALA A 32 0.75 -12.31 -14.89
CA ALA A 32 1.33 -12.51 -16.21
C ALA A 32 1.37 -11.18 -16.95
N ASP A 33 2.54 -10.81 -17.45
CA ASP A 33 2.71 -9.70 -18.38
C ASP A 33 2.47 -10.20 -19.81
N ASN A 34 1.71 -9.42 -20.56
CA ASN A 34 1.52 -9.59 -21.99
C ASN A 34 1.94 -8.30 -22.70
N PRO A 35 3.23 -8.14 -23.00
CA PRO A 35 3.74 -6.96 -23.69
C PRO A 35 3.29 -6.95 -25.16
N ASP A 36 3.30 -5.77 -25.76
CA ASP A 36 2.97 -5.58 -27.19
C ASP A 36 3.98 -6.25 -28.13
N GLU A 37 5.26 -6.26 -27.74
CA GLU A 37 6.33 -6.96 -28.44
C GLU A 37 7.18 -7.75 -27.44
N GLY A 38 7.52 -9.01 -27.78
CA GLY A 38 8.39 -9.86 -26.97
C GLY A 38 7.75 -11.16 -26.48
N GLU A 39 8.43 -11.79 -25.52
CA GLU A 39 7.94 -13.01 -24.85
C GLU A 39 7.10 -12.62 -23.62
N ARG A 40 6.06 -13.41 -23.35
CA ARG A 40 5.27 -13.25 -22.12
C ARG A 40 6.10 -13.69 -20.93
N SER A 41 6.06 -12.90 -19.86
CA SER A 41 6.59 -13.28 -18.56
C SER A 41 5.44 -13.51 -17.58
N ALA A 42 5.69 -14.32 -16.55
CA ALA A 42 4.76 -14.43 -15.44
C ALA A 42 5.52 -14.66 -14.15
N GLU A 43 5.02 -14.07 -13.08
CA GLU A 43 5.57 -14.20 -11.75
C GLU A 43 4.46 -14.59 -10.77
N GLN A 44 4.77 -15.51 -9.86
CA GLN A 44 3.87 -15.95 -8.81
C GLN A 44 4.45 -15.62 -7.45
N ARG A 45 3.74 -14.81 -6.66
CA ARG A 45 4.04 -14.55 -5.25
C ARG A 45 3.09 -15.38 -4.39
N ILE A 46 3.64 -16.10 -3.43
CA ILE A 46 2.90 -16.77 -2.36
C ILE A 46 3.34 -16.14 -1.04
N ASN A 47 2.43 -15.43 -0.39
CA ASN A 47 2.62 -14.96 0.96
C ASN A 47 2.11 -16.01 1.94
N VAL A 48 2.91 -16.34 2.94
CA VAL A 48 2.50 -17.17 4.08
C VAL A 48 2.79 -16.39 5.36
N SER A 49 1.76 -16.17 6.17
CA SER A 49 1.89 -15.51 7.46
C SER A 49 1.44 -16.41 8.61
N ALA A 50 2.03 -16.15 9.78
CA ALA A 50 1.70 -16.82 11.02
C ALA A 50 1.71 -15.83 12.19
N ASP A 51 0.62 -15.87 12.95
CA ASP A 51 0.41 -15.02 14.13
C ASP A 51 0.35 -15.86 15.40
N TRP A 52 1.23 -15.53 16.35
CA TRP A 52 1.30 -16.15 17.69
C TRP A 52 0.98 -15.13 18.79
N GLY A 53 -0.10 -14.35 18.58
CA GLY A 53 -0.55 -13.31 19.50
C GLY A 53 0.31 -12.05 19.40
N ALA A 54 1.43 -12.02 20.12
CA ALA A 54 2.35 -10.88 20.16
C ALA A 54 3.45 -10.94 19.09
N VAL A 55 3.55 -12.04 18.35
CA VAL A 55 4.60 -12.27 17.35
C VAL A 55 3.94 -12.51 16.01
N HIS A 56 4.33 -11.72 15.02
CA HIS A 56 3.90 -11.83 13.63
C HIS A 56 5.11 -12.12 12.74
N VAL A 57 4.97 -13.10 11.84
CA VAL A 57 5.96 -13.38 10.80
C VAL A 57 5.24 -13.69 9.51
N SER A 58 5.70 -13.07 8.42
CA SER A 58 5.17 -13.20 7.08
C SER A 58 6.33 -13.33 6.08
N THR A 59 6.24 -14.29 5.18
CA THR A 59 7.30 -14.59 4.19
C THR A 59 6.70 -14.67 2.80
N ASP A 60 7.39 -14.06 1.84
CA ASP A 60 7.07 -14.11 0.43
C ASP A 60 7.96 -15.12 -0.29
N TYR A 61 7.30 -15.99 -1.04
CA TYR A 61 7.91 -16.89 -2.00
C TYR A 61 7.54 -16.41 -3.39
N THR A 62 8.52 -15.89 -4.12
CA THR A 62 8.33 -15.37 -5.48
C THR A 62 8.96 -16.35 -6.47
N LEU A 63 8.18 -16.81 -7.45
CA LEU A 63 8.60 -17.71 -8.52
C LEU A 63 8.47 -17.00 -9.85
N ASP A 64 9.59 -16.82 -10.55
CA ASP A 64 9.59 -16.43 -11.96
C ASP A 64 9.22 -17.67 -12.79
N MET A 65 8.06 -17.62 -13.45
CA MET A 65 7.55 -18.74 -14.25
C MET A 65 8.28 -18.88 -15.60
N THR A 66 9.14 -17.93 -15.95
CA THR A 66 9.94 -17.92 -17.18
C THR A 66 11.27 -18.63 -16.96
N SER A 67 12.04 -18.22 -15.94
CA SER A 67 13.34 -18.82 -15.60
C SER A 67 13.22 -20.06 -14.70
N GLY A 68 12.13 -20.15 -13.93
CA GLY A 68 11.96 -21.15 -12.87
C GLY A 68 12.74 -20.83 -11.59
N GLU A 69 13.30 -19.63 -11.46
CA GLU A 69 13.99 -19.19 -10.25
C GLU A 69 12.99 -18.84 -9.14
N MET A 70 13.32 -19.25 -7.91
CA MET A 70 12.52 -18.98 -6.72
C MET A 70 13.31 -18.12 -5.75
N THR A 71 12.75 -16.97 -5.41
CA THR A 71 13.27 -16.03 -4.41
C THR A 71 12.41 -16.10 -3.16
N THR A 72 13.04 -15.98 -1.99
CA THR A 72 12.34 -15.97 -0.71
C THR A 72 12.77 -14.77 0.12
N GLU A 73 11.81 -13.97 0.55
CA GLU A 73 12.06 -12.80 1.40
C GLU A 73 11.14 -12.79 2.62
N VAL A 74 11.67 -12.37 3.76
CA VAL A 74 10.85 -12.06 4.93
C VAL A 74 10.18 -10.71 4.68
N TYR A 75 8.86 -10.73 4.48
CA TYR A 75 8.06 -9.53 4.28
C TYR A 75 7.88 -8.78 5.60
N GLU A 76 7.20 -9.38 6.57
CA GLU A 76 7.02 -8.80 7.90
C GLU A 76 7.55 -9.74 8.99
N ALA A 77 8.17 -9.16 10.00
CA ALA A 77 8.63 -9.89 11.18
C ALA A 77 8.74 -8.93 12.35
N TYR A 78 7.74 -8.95 13.23
CA TYR A 78 7.68 -8.03 14.36
C TYR A 78 7.09 -8.66 15.61
N VAL A 79 7.36 -8.00 16.73
CA VAL A 79 6.76 -8.31 18.02
C VAL A 79 6.01 -7.09 18.55
N SER A 80 4.80 -7.28 19.04
CA SER A 80 3.96 -6.23 19.62
C SER A 80 3.60 -6.54 21.06
N THR A 81 3.46 -5.50 21.88
CA THR A 81 2.97 -5.62 23.25
C THR A 81 2.09 -4.43 23.60
N ASP A 82 1.03 -4.71 24.36
CA ASP A 82 0.24 -3.69 24.99
C ASP A 82 1.05 -2.98 26.09
N LEU A 83 1.00 -1.65 26.08
CA LEU A 83 1.59 -0.77 27.08
C LEU A 83 0.47 -0.25 27.98
N MET A 84 0.08 -1.10 28.92
CA MET A 84 -0.86 -0.77 30.01
C MET A 84 -2.26 -0.34 29.54
N GLY A 85 -2.74 -0.89 28.41
CA GLY A 85 -4.06 -0.59 27.85
C GLY A 85 -4.18 0.80 27.22
N MET A 86 -3.05 1.46 26.96
CA MET A 86 -3.03 2.84 26.45
C MET A 86 -2.35 2.99 25.10
N ALA A 87 -1.38 2.11 24.80
CA ALA A 87 -0.62 2.16 23.58
C ALA A 87 -0.16 0.75 23.20
N THR A 88 0.09 0.52 21.93
CA THR A 88 0.76 -0.70 21.44
C THR A 88 2.17 -0.32 21.05
N LEU A 89 3.15 -1.03 21.61
CA LEU A 89 4.55 -0.93 21.18
C LEU A 89 4.84 -2.10 20.24
N THR A 90 5.27 -1.80 19.03
CA THR A 90 5.70 -2.78 18.04
C THR A 90 7.17 -2.58 17.69
N ALA A 91 7.91 -3.66 17.47
CA ALA A 91 9.30 -3.61 17.05
C ALA A 91 9.60 -4.72 16.03
N GLY A 92 10.18 -4.35 14.89
CA GLY A 92 10.55 -5.27 13.83
C GLY A 92 10.43 -4.68 12.43
N LYS A 93 10.34 -5.56 11.43
CA LYS A 93 10.03 -5.22 10.04
C LYS A 93 8.51 -5.26 9.87
N GLN A 94 7.91 -4.15 9.48
CA GLN A 94 6.46 -3.95 9.39
C GLN A 94 6.11 -3.33 8.04
N ASP A 95 4.93 -3.62 7.55
CA ASP A 95 4.34 -2.80 6.50
C ASP A 95 3.69 -1.55 7.11
N LEU A 96 4.09 -0.38 6.63
CA LEU A 96 3.56 0.91 7.08
C LEU A 96 2.96 1.63 5.88
N SER A 97 1.71 2.06 6.03
CA SER A 97 1.01 2.87 5.05
C SER A 97 0.21 3.94 5.77
N PHE A 98 0.45 5.20 5.40
CA PHE A 98 -0.17 6.36 6.05
C PHE A 98 -0.70 7.34 5.00
N GLY A 99 -1.87 7.92 5.29
CA GLY A 99 -2.41 9.01 4.49
C GLY A 99 -2.67 8.65 3.03
N SER A 100 -2.29 9.54 2.13
CA SER A 100 -2.30 9.31 0.67
C SER A 100 -1.30 8.27 0.18
N GLY A 101 -0.35 7.87 1.03
CA GLY A 101 0.74 6.96 0.65
C GLY A 101 1.86 7.61 -0.17
N ALA A 102 1.83 8.93 -0.35
CA ALA A 102 2.86 9.66 -1.11
C ALA A 102 4.23 9.68 -0.42
N LEU A 103 4.30 9.50 0.91
CA LEU A 103 5.55 9.52 1.68
C LEU A 103 5.97 8.15 2.23
N ILE A 104 5.00 7.35 2.69
CA ILE A 104 5.21 5.97 3.16
C ILE A 104 3.98 5.17 2.73
N SER A 105 4.19 4.11 1.96
CA SER A 105 3.11 3.22 1.55
C SER A 105 3.59 1.81 1.24
N SER A 106 2.77 0.84 1.64
CA SER A 106 2.83 -0.55 1.19
C SER A 106 2.66 -0.64 -0.32
N ASN A 107 3.36 -1.58 -0.97
CA ASN A 107 3.09 -1.93 -2.36
C ASN A 107 2.40 -3.29 -2.47
N ASP A 108 1.11 -3.33 -2.13
CA ASP A 108 0.34 -4.57 -2.22
C ASP A 108 0.04 -4.99 -3.66
N TRP A 109 -0.08 -4.01 -4.56
CA TRP A 109 -0.39 -4.27 -5.95
C TRP A 109 0.81 -4.85 -6.68
N GLY A 110 1.99 -4.24 -6.58
CA GLY A 110 3.21 -4.75 -7.22
C GLY A 110 3.67 -6.08 -6.63
N MET A 111 4.61 -6.74 -7.30
CA MET A 111 5.15 -8.01 -6.80
C MET A 111 6.18 -7.81 -5.69
N GLU A 112 6.97 -6.73 -5.76
CA GLU A 112 7.89 -6.29 -4.72
C GLU A 112 7.17 -5.41 -3.69
N ARG A 113 7.08 -5.87 -2.44
CA ARG A 113 6.38 -5.14 -1.39
C ARG A 113 7.32 -4.33 -0.52
N TYR A 114 6.89 -3.13 -0.16
CA TYR A 114 7.64 -2.21 0.67
C TYR A 114 7.33 -2.40 2.14
N THR A 115 8.36 -2.31 2.96
CA THR A 115 8.29 -2.49 4.41
C THR A 115 9.34 -1.62 5.07
N ASN A 116 9.12 -1.34 6.34
CA ASN A 116 9.99 -0.50 7.16
C ASN A 116 10.45 -1.29 8.37
N THR A 117 11.74 -1.21 8.69
CA THR A 117 12.28 -1.82 9.91
C THR A 117 12.42 -0.74 10.97
N GLY A 118 11.91 -0.97 12.17
CA GLY A 118 12.00 0.01 13.26
C GLY A 118 11.23 -0.38 14.52
N GLY A 119 11.02 0.62 15.38
CA GLY A 119 10.06 0.54 16.47
C GLY A 119 8.92 1.51 16.22
N ASP A 120 7.70 1.13 16.59
CA ASP A 120 6.48 1.91 16.47
C ASP A 120 5.72 1.91 17.80
N ILE A 121 5.18 3.06 18.17
CA ILE A 121 4.27 3.23 19.31
C ILE A 121 2.97 3.83 18.78
N ALA A 122 1.93 3.02 18.76
CA ALA A 122 0.58 3.40 18.38
C ALA A 122 -0.27 3.71 19.62
N LEU A 123 -0.82 4.91 19.70
CA LEU A 123 -1.78 5.35 20.73
C LEU A 123 -3.14 5.56 20.09
N GLU A 124 -4.13 4.82 20.56
CA GLU A 124 -5.54 4.99 20.15
C GLU A 124 -6.24 5.85 21.20
N LEU A 125 -6.59 7.09 20.82
CA LEU A 125 -7.31 8.03 21.66
C LEU A 125 -8.71 8.18 21.04
N GLY A 126 -9.78 8.19 21.84
CA GLY A 126 -11.16 8.16 21.34
C GLY A 126 -11.57 9.34 20.43
N GLY A 127 -11.13 9.29 19.17
CA GLY A 127 -11.27 10.34 18.15
C GLY A 127 -10.04 10.52 17.25
N PHE A 128 -8.83 10.13 17.68
CA PHE A 128 -7.60 10.21 16.87
C PHE A 128 -6.56 9.18 17.30
N ASN A 129 -5.78 8.72 16.34
CA ASN A 129 -4.71 7.74 16.48
C ASN A 129 -3.39 8.45 16.25
N ILE A 130 -2.42 8.21 17.13
CA ILE A 130 -1.05 8.71 16.98
C ILE A 130 -0.13 7.51 16.82
N ASN A 131 0.70 7.48 15.78
CA ASN A 131 1.76 6.50 15.61
C ASN A 131 3.09 7.25 15.60
N VAL A 132 4.03 6.86 16.44
CA VAL A 132 5.37 7.45 16.47
C VAL A 132 6.38 6.34 16.42
N GLY A 133 7.31 6.42 15.49
CA GLY A 133 8.29 5.37 15.32
C GLY A 133 9.60 5.82 14.71
N THR A 134 10.47 4.84 14.54
CA THR A 134 11.74 4.98 13.82
C THR A 134 11.68 4.24 12.50
N LEU A 135 12.42 4.75 11.52
CA LEU A 135 12.62 4.11 10.22
C LEU A 135 14.07 3.61 10.14
N ASN A 136 14.33 2.63 9.29
CA ASN A 136 15.67 2.07 9.06
C ASN A 136 16.39 1.56 10.33
N GLY A 137 15.63 0.97 11.25
CA GLY A 137 16.10 0.36 12.48
C GLY A 137 15.92 1.27 13.69
N VAL A 138 16.94 1.37 14.55
CA VAL A 138 16.91 2.12 15.81
C VAL A 138 17.61 3.48 15.72
N ALA A 139 17.85 3.97 14.50
CA ALA A 139 18.48 5.26 14.27
C ALA A 139 17.51 6.38 14.68
N GLN A 140 17.84 7.13 15.74
CA GLN A 140 17.01 8.24 16.22
C GLN A 140 16.84 9.37 15.19
N ALA A 141 17.78 9.48 14.26
CA ALA A 141 17.76 10.46 13.19
C ALA A 141 16.65 10.20 12.16
N ASN A 142 16.17 8.95 12.04
CA ASN A 142 15.16 8.55 11.07
C ASN A 142 13.89 8.20 11.85
N ASN A 143 12.97 9.15 11.94
CA ASN A 143 11.74 8.99 12.72
C ASN A 143 10.53 9.51 11.98
N TYR A 144 9.36 9.06 12.41
CA TYR A 144 8.09 9.55 11.90
C TYR A 144 7.08 9.72 13.03
N MET A 145 6.12 10.60 12.77
CA MET A 145 4.92 10.79 13.57
C MET A 145 3.74 10.91 12.61
N ASN A 146 2.78 10.01 12.77
CA ASN A 146 1.51 10.03 12.07
C ASN A 146 0.39 10.34 13.06
N LEU A 147 -0.52 11.24 12.69
CA LEU A 147 -1.74 11.54 13.41
C LEU A 147 -2.92 11.40 12.45
N GLY A 148 -3.80 10.43 12.71
CA GLY A 148 -5.02 10.21 11.96
C GLY A 148 -6.25 10.40 12.84
N GLY A 149 -7.34 10.95 12.32
CA GLY A 149 -8.59 11.05 13.08
C GLY A 149 -9.80 11.32 12.20
N SER A 150 -10.97 10.90 12.66
CA SER A 150 -12.24 11.11 11.96
C SER A 150 -13.16 11.98 12.79
N PHE A 151 -13.57 13.12 12.24
CA PHE A 151 -14.37 14.13 12.90
C PHE A 151 -15.58 14.48 12.05
N ALA A 152 -16.76 13.99 12.46
CA ALA A 152 -18.04 14.36 11.84
C ALA A 152 -18.09 14.14 10.30
N GLY A 153 -17.46 13.07 9.82
CA GLY A 153 -17.41 12.71 8.39
C GLY A 153 -16.24 13.33 7.62
N ALA A 154 -15.36 14.09 8.29
CA ALA A 154 -14.06 14.49 7.76
C ALA A 154 -12.97 13.59 8.34
N ASP A 155 -12.16 12.97 7.51
CA ASP A 155 -10.97 12.24 7.92
C ASP A 155 -9.74 13.11 7.69
N VAL A 156 -8.89 13.19 8.70
CA VAL A 156 -7.66 13.97 8.68
C VAL A 156 -6.50 13.04 8.94
N ASN A 157 -5.46 13.12 8.12
CA ASN A 157 -4.17 12.48 8.36
C ASN A 157 -3.06 13.53 8.28
N ILE A 158 -2.11 13.45 9.22
CA ILE A 158 -0.92 14.29 9.24
C ILE A 158 0.26 13.37 9.48
N LEU A 159 1.14 13.28 8.50
CA LEU A 159 2.40 12.54 8.59
C LEU A 159 3.56 13.54 8.62
N MET A 160 4.48 13.34 9.55
CA MET A 160 5.75 14.06 9.60
C MET A 160 6.86 13.04 9.73
N MET A 161 7.93 13.23 8.98
CA MET A 161 9.09 12.35 8.95
C MET A 161 10.35 13.21 9.03
N ASN A 162 11.38 12.69 9.67
CA ASN A 162 12.68 13.32 9.70
C ASN A 162 13.75 12.30 9.32
N GLU A 163 14.75 12.76 8.58
CA GLU A 163 15.98 12.04 8.30
C GLU A 163 17.18 12.97 8.53
N GLY A 164 17.77 12.86 9.71
CA GLY A 164 18.86 13.74 10.13
C GLY A 164 18.37 15.18 10.32
N ASP A 165 18.86 16.09 9.48
CA ASP A 165 18.48 17.51 9.49
C ASP A 165 17.33 17.82 8.51
N ASN A 166 16.97 16.87 7.65
CA ASN A 166 15.90 17.01 6.66
C ASN A 166 14.57 16.52 7.24
N SER A 167 13.48 17.12 6.77
CA SER A 167 12.12 16.75 7.19
C SER A 167 11.18 16.67 5.99
N ALA A 168 10.26 15.73 6.02
CA ALA A 168 9.19 15.58 5.05
C ALA A 168 7.84 15.56 5.77
N HIS A 169 6.78 16.03 5.13
CA HIS A 169 5.47 16.09 5.77
C HIS A 169 4.33 15.95 4.77
N GLY A 170 3.24 15.33 5.21
CA GLY A 170 2.05 15.06 4.41
C GLY A 170 0.81 15.45 5.21
N TYR A 171 -0.11 16.14 4.56
CA TYR A 171 -1.41 16.51 5.10
C TYR A 171 -2.49 15.98 4.18
N ASP A 172 -3.31 15.07 4.68
CA ASP A 172 -4.45 14.55 3.96
C ASP A 172 -5.75 14.93 4.67
N LEU A 173 -6.71 15.38 3.87
CA LEU A 173 -8.06 15.68 4.31
C LEU A 173 -9.04 15.05 3.33
N SER A 174 -9.91 14.18 3.82
CA SER A 174 -11.06 13.72 3.07
C SER A 174 -12.35 14.11 3.76
N TYR A 175 -13.38 14.38 2.97
CA TYR A 175 -14.71 14.68 3.47
C TYR A 175 -15.75 14.07 2.55
N ALA A 176 -16.66 13.29 3.14
CA ALA A 176 -17.78 12.70 2.43
C ALA A 176 -19.09 13.34 2.89
N MET A 177 -19.89 13.80 1.92
CA MET A 177 -21.22 14.35 2.14
C MET A 177 -22.22 13.72 1.17
N GLY A 178 -22.96 12.71 1.65
CA GLY A 178 -23.89 11.96 0.83
C GLY A 178 -23.17 11.26 -0.31
N ASP A 179 -23.56 11.58 -1.55
CA ASP A 179 -23.00 10.98 -2.76
C ASP A 179 -21.72 11.68 -3.26
N PHE A 180 -21.32 12.78 -2.61
CA PHE A 180 -20.13 13.55 -2.96
C PHE A 180 -19.00 13.26 -1.98
N SER A 181 -17.78 13.11 -2.48
CA SER A 181 -16.57 13.14 -1.65
C SER A 181 -15.49 14.02 -2.24
N LEU A 182 -14.72 14.65 -1.35
CA LEU A 182 -13.53 15.41 -1.65
C LEU A 182 -12.37 14.77 -0.90
N ALA A 183 -11.23 14.61 -1.56
CA ALA A 183 -9.97 14.25 -0.95
C ALA A 183 -8.90 15.24 -1.41
N VAL A 184 -8.12 15.75 -0.46
CA VAL A 184 -7.00 16.65 -0.70
C VAL A 184 -5.79 16.08 0.01
N SER A 185 -4.67 16.06 -0.67
CA SER A 185 -3.38 15.63 -0.16
C SER A 185 -2.33 16.67 -0.51
N MET A 186 -1.54 17.08 0.46
CA MET A 186 -0.43 18.01 0.27
C MET A 186 0.80 17.45 0.94
N ASN A 187 1.84 17.18 0.15
CA ASN A 187 3.05 16.52 0.63
C ASN A 187 4.28 17.34 0.27
N GLU A 188 5.28 17.29 1.13
CA GLU A 188 6.61 17.88 0.93
C GLU A 188 7.66 16.81 1.25
N ASP A 189 8.66 16.65 0.39
CA ASP A 189 9.72 15.66 0.55
C ASP A 189 10.91 16.16 1.40
N MET A 190 11.94 15.32 1.53
CA MET A 190 13.14 15.65 2.30
C MET A 190 13.99 16.77 1.68
N ASN A 191 13.69 17.21 0.45
CA ASN A 191 14.38 18.23 -0.30
C ASN A 191 13.50 19.48 -0.53
N GLU A 192 12.38 19.62 0.19
CA GLU A 192 11.42 20.73 0.08
C GLU A 192 10.64 20.75 -1.26
N ALA A 193 10.68 19.67 -2.05
CA ALA A 193 9.82 19.53 -3.23
C ALA A 193 8.41 19.14 -2.79
N THR A 194 7.38 19.51 -3.56
CA THR A 194 5.98 19.34 -3.17
C THR A 194 5.21 18.46 -4.14
N TYR A 195 4.28 17.68 -3.59
CA TYR A 195 3.35 16.83 -4.34
C TYR A 195 1.93 16.99 -3.79
N ASN A 196 1.08 17.63 -4.57
CA ASN A 196 -0.27 17.98 -4.15
C ASN A 196 -1.29 17.26 -5.03
N SER A 197 -2.33 16.69 -4.43
CA SER A 197 -3.43 16.04 -5.15
C SER A 197 -4.79 16.48 -4.62
N TYR A 198 -5.72 16.71 -5.53
CA TYR A 198 -7.10 17.08 -5.26
C TYR A 198 -7.99 16.13 -6.05
N THR A 199 -8.85 15.39 -5.36
CA THR A 199 -9.80 14.47 -5.99
C THR A 199 -11.21 14.79 -5.54
N VAL A 200 -12.10 14.91 -6.51
CA VAL A 200 -13.54 15.02 -6.28
C VAL A 200 -14.20 13.80 -6.89
N SER A 201 -15.04 13.11 -6.12
CA SER A 201 -15.82 11.99 -6.61
C SER A 201 -17.31 12.15 -6.34
N TYR A 202 -18.11 11.57 -7.23
CA TYR A 202 -19.56 11.57 -7.17
C TYR A 202 -20.11 10.18 -7.49
N ASN A 203 -20.92 9.65 -6.59
CA ASN A 203 -21.68 8.43 -6.81
C ASN A 203 -22.88 8.76 -7.71
N VAL A 204 -22.76 8.45 -9.00
CA VAL A 204 -23.81 8.67 -10.01
C VAL A 204 -24.98 7.72 -9.76
N MET A 205 -24.67 6.49 -9.35
CA MET A 205 -25.61 5.45 -8.92
C MET A 205 -24.94 4.67 -7.79
N ASP A 206 -25.71 3.83 -7.07
CA ASP A 206 -25.20 2.97 -5.99
C ASP A 206 -23.97 2.12 -6.38
N ASN A 207 -23.82 1.84 -7.67
CA ASN A 207 -22.77 1.00 -8.21
C ASN A 207 -21.91 1.68 -9.29
N LEU A 208 -22.08 2.98 -9.54
CA LEU A 208 -21.32 3.77 -10.51
C LEU A 208 -20.79 5.04 -9.85
N THR A 209 -19.47 5.17 -9.81
CA THR A 209 -18.79 6.36 -9.29
C THR A 209 -17.97 7.00 -10.39
N ALA A 210 -18.04 8.32 -10.50
CA ALA A 210 -17.16 9.11 -11.35
C ALA A 210 -16.30 10.03 -10.49
N SER A 211 -15.04 10.21 -10.85
CA SER A 211 -14.15 11.15 -10.19
C SER A 211 -13.32 11.95 -11.17
N VAL A 212 -12.89 13.11 -10.71
CA VAL A 212 -11.90 13.95 -11.38
C VAL A 212 -10.83 14.26 -10.35
N SER A 213 -9.57 14.14 -10.74
CA SER A 213 -8.43 14.49 -9.91
C SER A 213 -7.48 15.44 -10.64
N GLN A 214 -6.80 16.26 -9.86
CA GLN A 214 -5.66 17.04 -10.31
C GLN A 214 -4.52 16.78 -9.33
N THR A 215 -3.36 16.45 -9.87
CA THR A 215 -2.13 16.22 -9.11
C THR A 215 -1.01 17.07 -9.70
N SER A 216 -0.20 17.70 -8.88
CA SER A 216 0.96 18.48 -9.33
C SER A 216 2.22 18.06 -8.59
N ASN A 217 3.34 18.06 -9.30
CA ASN A 217 4.67 17.89 -8.72
C ASN A 217 5.53 19.12 -9.00
N GLU A 218 6.00 19.78 -7.93
CA GLU A 218 6.88 20.93 -8.02
C GLU A 218 8.19 20.66 -7.28
N GLY A 219 9.33 20.88 -7.94
CA GLY A 219 10.66 20.64 -7.36
C GLY A 219 11.18 19.21 -7.52
N GLY A 220 10.42 18.33 -8.20
CA GLY A 220 10.81 16.94 -8.45
C GLY A 220 10.65 16.04 -7.23
N PHE A 221 9.50 16.13 -6.55
CA PHE A 221 9.15 15.31 -5.39
C PHE A 221 9.35 13.83 -5.71
N SER A 222 10.07 13.14 -4.82
CA SER A 222 10.21 11.69 -4.87
C SER A 222 10.50 11.14 -3.48
N MET A 223 9.93 9.98 -3.18
CA MET A 223 10.27 9.20 -1.98
C MET A 223 10.56 7.77 -2.37
N ASP A 224 11.59 7.22 -1.73
CA ASP A 224 11.88 5.79 -1.80
C ASP A 224 10.87 5.00 -0.94
N ASN A 225 10.71 3.71 -1.26
CA ASN A 225 9.91 2.77 -0.46
C ASN A 225 8.41 3.15 -0.36
N THR A 226 7.84 3.68 -1.46
CA THR A 226 6.41 3.99 -1.60
C THR A 226 5.85 3.31 -2.84
N ALA A 227 4.56 2.95 -2.83
CA ALA A 227 3.93 2.39 -4.03
C ALA A 227 4.04 3.32 -5.26
N LEU A 228 4.11 4.64 -5.06
CA LEU A 228 4.25 5.61 -6.15
C LEU A 228 5.63 5.59 -6.80
N SER A 229 6.68 5.13 -6.12
CA SER A 229 8.03 5.15 -6.70
C SER A 229 8.23 4.15 -7.85
N GLY A 230 7.38 3.12 -7.95
CA GLY A 230 7.49 2.08 -8.97
C GLY A 230 6.57 2.25 -10.18
N GLY A 231 5.77 3.33 -10.25
CA GLY A 231 4.92 3.61 -11.42
C GLY A 231 4.02 2.44 -11.82
N TRP A 232 3.92 2.15 -13.13
CA TRP A 232 3.00 1.16 -13.67
C TRP A 232 3.28 -0.28 -13.23
N ASP A 233 4.52 -0.59 -12.84
CA ASP A 233 4.89 -1.87 -12.22
C ASP A 233 4.29 -2.05 -10.81
N ASN A 234 3.90 -0.93 -10.19
CA ASN A 234 3.15 -0.86 -8.94
C ASN A 234 1.66 -0.50 -9.16
N GLY A 235 1.20 -0.48 -10.43
CA GLY A 235 -0.21 -0.36 -10.79
C GLY A 235 -0.79 1.04 -10.66
N ASN A 236 0.07 2.05 -10.62
CA ASN A 236 -0.28 3.46 -10.59
C ASN A 236 0.61 4.24 -11.56
N ILE A 237 0.34 5.53 -11.79
CA ILE A 237 1.14 6.34 -12.72
C ILE A 237 2.51 6.76 -12.16
N GLY A 238 2.70 6.59 -10.85
CA GLY A 238 3.89 6.98 -10.11
C GLY A 238 3.98 8.47 -9.80
N TYR A 239 5.17 8.91 -9.39
CA TYR A 239 5.47 10.33 -9.27
C TYR A 239 5.57 10.97 -10.65
N LEU A 240 4.99 12.17 -10.79
CA LEU A 240 5.12 12.99 -11.99
C LEU A 240 6.53 13.59 -12.07
N ASN A 241 6.97 14.07 -13.24
CA ASN A 241 8.25 14.78 -13.30
C ASN A 241 8.14 16.18 -12.69
N ASP A 242 9.30 16.84 -12.52
CA ASP A 242 9.34 18.21 -12.02
C ASP A 242 8.59 19.19 -12.93
N GLY A 243 7.57 19.85 -12.36
CA GLY A 243 6.71 20.82 -13.05
C GLY A 243 5.55 20.20 -13.83
N ASP A 244 5.34 18.88 -13.74
CA ASP A 244 4.21 18.21 -14.37
C ASP A 244 2.94 18.36 -13.52
N GLU A 245 1.83 18.64 -14.18
CA GLU A 245 0.47 18.57 -13.66
C GLU A 245 -0.29 17.43 -14.35
N ASP A 246 -0.87 16.50 -13.60
CA ASP A 246 -1.78 15.46 -14.11
C ASP A 246 -3.23 15.83 -13.81
N ARG A 247 -4.08 15.79 -14.83
CA ARG A 247 -5.53 15.87 -14.71
C ARG A 247 -6.13 14.55 -15.14
N ALA A 248 -6.74 13.86 -14.19
CA ALA A 248 -7.33 12.56 -14.44
C ALA A 248 -8.86 12.56 -14.29
N ILE A 249 -9.53 11.76 -15.14
CA ILE A 249 -10.96 11.47 -15.04
C ILE A 249 -11.11 9.97 -14.91
N SER A 250 -11.79 9.52 -13.85
CA SER A 250 -12.02 8.10 -13.59
C SER A 250 -13.50 7.76 -13.51
N ILE A 251 -13.83 6.54 -13.94
CA ILE A 251 -15.12 5.92 -13.76
C ILE A 251 -14.91 4.52 -13.20
N SER A 252 -15.66 4.17 -12.15
CA SER A 252 -15.68 2.84 -11.56
C SER A 252 -17.11 2.31 -11.53
N TYR A 253 -17.30 1.06 -11.94
CA TYR A 253 -18.60 0.41 -12.03
C TYR A 253 -18.55 -1.01 -11.47
N ALA A 254 -19.39 -1.29 -10.49
CA ALA A 254 -19.52 -2.61 -9.86
C ALA A 254 -20.83 -3.31 -10.31
N LEU A 255 -20.72 -4.47 -10.94
CA LEU A 255 -21.85 -5.32 -11.31
C LEU A 255 -21.82 -6.64 -10.53
N GLY A 256 -22.19 -6.59 -9.25
CA GLY A 256 -22.11 -7.77 -8.38
C GLY A 256 -20.68 -8.26 -8.26
N ASP A 257 -20.37 -9.41 -8.86
CA ASP A 257 -19.05 -10.03 -8.81
C ASP A 257 -18.06 -9.47 -9.84
N ILE A 258 -18.51 -8.62 -10.78
CA ILE A 258 -17.65 -7.98 -11.79
C ILE A 258 -17.37 -6.53 -11.40
N SER A 259 -16.11 -6.10 -11.43
CA SER A 259 -15.71 -4.69 -11.27
C SER A 259 -15.05 -4.18 -12.54
N LEU A 260 -15.37 -2.95 -12.94
CA LEU A 260 -14.72 -2.24 -14.04
C LEU A 260 -14.22 -0.89 -13.54
N GLY A 261 -12.99 -0.55 -13.86
CA GLY A 261 -12.41 0.77 -13.66
C GLY A 261 -11.79 1.28 -14.95
N TYR A 262 -11.92 2.57 -15.22
CA TYR A 262 -11.19 3.23 -16.28
C TYR A 262 -10.81 4.64 -15.85
N THR A 263 -9.54 4.99 -16.01
CA THR A 263 -9.00 6.32 -15.74
C THR A 263 -8.21 6.80 -16.94
N MET A 264 -8.45 8.05 -17.34
CA MET A 264 -7.63 8.78 -18.31
C MET A 264 -6.85 9.85 -17.58
N HIS A 265 -5.59 10.00 -17.91
CA HIS A 265 -4.65 10.99 -17.39
C HIS A 265 -4.22 11.91 -18.53
N ASN A 266 -4.16 13.21 -18.26
CA ASN A 266 -3.59 14.20 -19.16
C ASN A 266 -2.53 14.96 -18.35
N ILE A 267 -1.28 14.78 -18.75
CA ILE A 267 -0.12 15.32 -18.05
C ILE A 267 0.42 16.48 -18.87
N ASP A 268 0.43 17.68 -18.27
CA ASP A 268 0.93 18.89 -18.88
C ASP A 268 2.10 19.49 -18.08
N ASN A 269 3.09 20.03 -18.79
CA ASN A 269 4.17 20.80 -18.20
C ASN A 269 4.28 22.14 -18.93
N GLU A 270 3.75 23.20 -18.31
CA GLU A 270 3.69 24.52 -18.92
C GLU A 270 5.10 25.08 -19.23
N ALA A 271 6.07 24.82 -18.35
CA ALA A 271 7.43 25.34 -18.49
C ALA A 271 8.21 24.63 -19.62
N ALA A 272 8.03 23.32 -19.76
CA ALA A 272 8.65 22.52 -20.83
C ALA A 272 7.87 22.58 -22.16
N GLY A 273 6.60 22.98 -22.11
CA GLY A 273 5.72 23.00 -23.28
C GLY A 273 5.37 21.60 -23.79
N THR A 274 5.27 20.63 -22.89
CA THR A 274 4.96 19.23 -23.19
C THR A 274 3.56 18.88 -22.70
N GLU A 275 2.87 18.04 -23.48
CA GLU A 275 1.58 17.46 -23.14
C GLU A 275 1.66 15.95 -23.44
N SER A 276 1.03 15.14 -22.60
CA SER A 276 1.11 13.69 -22.65
C SER A 276 -0.17 13.07 -22.11
N GLU A 277 -0.50 11.87 -22.61
CA GLU A 277 -1.72 11.16 -22.22
C GLU A 277 -1.35 9.77 -21.74
N ALA A 278 -1.99 9.32 -20.67
CA ALA A 278 -1.89 7.95 -20.18
C ALA A 278 -3.28 7.43 -19.80
N SER A 279 -3.46 6.13 -19.75
CA SER A 279 -4.74 5.56 -19.31
C SER A 279 -4.56 4.24 -18.57
N SER A 280 -5.48 3.97 -17.64
CA SER A 280 -5.57 2.70 -16.93
C SER A 280 -6.97 2.11 -17.06
N MET A 281 -7.03 0.82 -17.31
CA MET A 281 -8.26 0.04 -17.35
C MET A 281 -8.12 -1.17 -16.44
N THR A 282 -9.10 -1.39 -15.57
CA THR A 282 -9.16 -2.57 -14.72
C THR A 282 -10.48 -3.31 -14.91
N LEU A 283 -10.41 -4.64 -14.92
CA LEU A 283 -11.55 -5.54 -14.97
C LEU A 283 -11.32 -6.66 -13.96
N GLY A 284 -12.13 -6.71 -12.91
CA GLY A 284 -12.10 -7.77 -11.91
C GLY A 284 -13.31 -8.70 -12.02
N TYR A 285 -13.11 -9.97 -11.67
CA TYR A 285 -14.18 -10.93 -11.46
C TYR A 285 -13.90 -11.79 -10.23
N GLN A 286 -14.84 -11.77 -9.28
CA GLN A 286 -14.82 -12.66 -8.12
C GLN A 286 -15.33 -14.04 -8.54
N LEU A 287 -14.46 -15.07 -8.46
CA LEU A 287 -14.82 -16.44 -8.84
C LEU A 287 -15.58 -17.15 -7.70
N ASN A 288 -15.14 -16.91 -6.47
CA ASN A 288 -15.75 -17.35 -5.21
C ASN A 288 -15.12 -16.55 -4.06
N ASP A 289 -15.49 -16.82 -2.81
CA ASP A 289 -15.00 -16.08 -1.63
C ASP A 289 -13.46 -15.99 -1.52
N ASN A 290 -12.73 -16.97 -2.05
CA ASN A 290 -11.28 -17.11 -1.90
C ASN A 290 -10.50 -16.94 -3.20
N ALA A 291 -11.15 -16.67 -4.34
CA ALA A 291 -10.47 -16.56 -5.62
C ALA A 291 -11.02 -15.43 -6.48
N ASN A 292 -10.12 -14.63 -7.04
CA ASN A 292 -10.45 -13.58 -8.00
C ASN A 292 -9.50 -13.59 -9.19
N ILE A 293 -10.00 -13.13 -10.33
CA ILE A 293 -9.22 -12.87 -11.53
C ILE A 293 -9.36 -11.39 -11.89
N GLY A 294 -8.25 -10.77 -12.24
CA GLY A 294 -8.16 -9.38 -12.66
C GLY A 294 -7.42 -9.24 -13.98
N LEU A 295 -7.84 -8.27 -14.78
CA LEU A 295 -7.08 -7.74 -15.88
C LEU A 295 -6.83 -6.26 -15.60
N ALA A 296 -5.59 -5.83 -15.70
CA ALA A 296 -5.21 -4.43 -15.70
C ALA A 296 -4.47 -4.13 -16.99
N ARG A 297 -4.86 -3.06 -17.68
CA ARG A 297 -4.16 -2.55 -18.86
C ARG A 297 -3.79 -1.11 -18.61
N PHE A 298 -2.52 -0.78 -18.80
CA PHE A 298 -2.00 0.57 -18.71
C PHE A 298 -1.46 0.96 -20.07
N ALA A 299 -1.81 2.15 -20.54
CA ALA A 299 -1.18 2.78 -21.68
C ALA A 299 -0.39 3.97 -21.13
N ASP A 300 0.93 3.89 -21.27
CA ASP A 300 1.87 4.87 -20.74
C ASP A 300 2.04 6.05 -21.71
N VAL A 301 2.69 7.11 -21.21
CA VAL A 301 2.97 8.35 -21.93
C VAL A 301 3.75 8.10 -23.23
N ASP A 302 4.62 7.09 -23.25
CA ASP A 302 5.44 6.72 -24.40
C ASP A 302 4.76 5.70 -25.35
N GLU A 303 3.43 5.61 -25.33
CA GLU A 303 2.62 4.63 -26.09
C GLU A 303 2.93 3.16 -25.76
N THR A 304 3.65 2.90 -24.67
CA THR A 304 3.93 1.54 -24.21
C THR A 304 2.70 1.00 -23.48
N GLU A 305 2.18 -0.15 -23.92
CA GLU A 305 1.08 -0.79 -23.24
C GLU A 305 1.55 -1.95 -22.35
N TYR A 306 1.10 -1.92 -21.09
CA TYR A 306 1.31 -2.98 -20.13
C TYR A 306 -0.01 -3.70 -19.92
N THR A 307 -0.07 -5.00 -20.19
CA THR A 307 -1.28 -5.80 -19.95
C THR A 307 -0.98 -6.89 -18.93
N TRP A 308 -1.56 -6.73 -17.74
CA TRP A 308 -1.41 -7.63 -16.62
C TRP A 308 -2.65 -8.49 -16.43
N ILE A 309 -2.46 -9.80 -16.37
CA ILE A 309 -3.50 -10.75 -15.92
C ILE A 309 -3.10 -11.21 -14.53
N THR A 310 -3.96 -10.94 -13.55
CA THR A 310 -3.74 -11.31 -12.14
C THR A 310 -4.71 -12.40 -11.73
N LEU A 311 -4.20 -13.46 -11.10
CA LEU A 311 -4.99 -14.49 -10.44
C LEU A 311 -4.62 -14.49 -8.96
N SER A 312 -5.58 -14.22 -8.09
CA SER A 312 -5.38 -14.27 -6.64
C SER A 312 -6.19 -15.41 -6.03
N ILE A 313 -5.54 -16.20 -5.17
CA ILE A 313 -6.13 -17.34 -4.47
C ILE A 313 -5.70 -17.27 -3.00
N GLY A 314 -6.66 -17.06 -2.11
CA GLY A 314 -6.47 -17.10 -0.66
C GLY A 314 -6.89 -18.43 -0.03
N LEU A 315 -6.37 -18.70 1.17
CA LEU A 315 -6.75 -19.84 2.03
C LEU A 315 -7.40 -19.37 3.33
#